data_AF-A0AAE8SGA5-F1
#
_entry.id   AF-A0AAE8SGA5-F1
#
_cell.length_a   1.000
_cell.length_b   1.000
_cell.length_c   1.000
_cell.angle_alpha   90.00
_cell.angle_beta   90.00
_cell.angle_gamma   90.00
#
_symmetry.space_group_name_H-M   'P 1'
#
loop_
_entity.id
_entity.type
_entity.pdbx_description
1 polymer ?
#
loop_
_entity_poly.entity_id
_entity_poly.type
_entity_poly.pdbx_seq_one_letter_code
_entity_poly.pdbx_strand_id
1 'polypeptide(L)' 'MPPHTLPLDVTKFVSNHPGGADVVRRHAGHDIEQILKDSGSHRHSSTAYEVLDDFLTGILAPNDEVKRDVGDS' A
#
# COMPACT_ATOMS: atom_id res chain seq x y z
N MET A 1 12.87 -1.78 8.02
CA MET A 1 11.66 -1.50 7.23
C MET A 1 12.06 -0.64 6.05
N PRO A 2 11.74 -1.05 4.82
CA PRO A 2 11.96 -0.24 3.63
C PRO A 2 11.20 1.09 3.75
N PRO A 3 11.62 2.14 3.03
CA PRO A 3 10.96 3.43 3.10
C PRO A 3 9.46 3.28 2.76
N HIS A 4 8.63 3.83 3.64
CA HIS A 4 7.19 3.55 3.78
C HIS A 4 6.30 4.01 2.61
N THR A 5 6.91 4.49 1.52
CA THR A 5 6.24 5.05 0.35
C THR A 5 6.61 4.31 -0.93
N LEU A 6 7.20 3.13 -0.87
CA LEU A 6 7.48 2.37 -2.09
C LEU A 6 6.24 1.60 -2.56
N PRO A 7 6.02 1.47 -3.88
CA PRO A 7 4.89 0.72 -4.40
C PRO A 7 5.01 -0.76 -4.05
N LEU A 8 3.88 -1.36 -3.66
CA LEU A 8 3.76 -2.76 -3.32
C LEU A 8 2.77 -3.43 -4.29
N ASP A 9 3.15 -4.55 -4.91
CA ASP A 9 2.20 -5.41 -5.63
C ASP A 9 1.84 -6.63 -4.78
N VAL A 10 0.72 -6.49 -4.07
CA VAL A 10 0.19 -7.55 -3.22
C VAL A 10 -0.86 -8.41 -3.93
N THR A 11 -1.00 -8.33 -5.26
CA THR A 11 -2.07 -9.01 -6.03
C THR A 11 -2.14 -10.51 -5.72
N LYS A 12 -0.99 -11.17 -5.58
CA LYS A 12 -0.89 -12.61 -5.25
C LYS A 12 -1.17 -12.92 -3.77
N PHE A 13 -1.07 -11.91 -2.89
CA PHE A 13 -1.29 -12.03 -1.46
C PHE A 13 -2.73 -11.73 -1.03
N VAL A 14 -3.47 -10.92 -1.79
CA VAL A 14 -4.82 -10.45 -1.43
C VAL A 14 -5.74 -11.58 -0.97
N SER A 15 -5.77 -12.73 -1.65
CA SER A 15 -6.61 -13.87 -1.28
C SER A 15 -6.15 -14.59 -0.01
N ASN A 16 -4.88 -14.45 0.36
CA ASN A 16 -4.24 -15.11 1.48
C ASN A 16 -4.16 -14.20 2.71
N HIS A 17 -4.66 -12.96 2.61
CA HIS A 17 -4.65 -12.02 3.70
C HIS A 17 -5.59 -12.49 4.83
N PRO A 18 -5.11 -12.65 6.09
CA PRO A 18 -5.92 -13.15 7.20
C PRO A 18 -7.19 -12.34 7.50
N GLY A 19 -7.17 -11.03 7.24
CA GLY A 19 -8.33 -10.14 7.37
C GLY A 19 -9.29 -10.17 6.17
N GLY A 20 -9.02 -11.01 5.18
CA GLY A 20 -9.78 -11.14 3.94
C GLY A 20 -9.31 -10.23 2.80
N ALA A 21 -9.72 -10.56 1.58
CA ALA A 21 -9.35 -9.84 0.37
C ALA A 21 -9.96 -8.42 0.28
N ASP A 22 -11.18 -8.27 0.80
CA ASP A 22 -11.95 -7.03 0.62
C ASP A 22 -11.34 -5.86 1.38
N VAL A 23 -10.70 -6.10 2.53
CA VAL A 23 -10.06 -5.04 3.31
C VAL A 23 -8.84 -4.47 2.60
N VAL A 24 -8.10 -5.32 1.88
CA VAL A 24 -6.93 -4.91 1.08
C VAL A 24 -7.38 -4.14 -0.16
N ARG A 25 -8.40 -4.63 -0.86
CA ARG A 25 -8.92 -3.99 -2.08
C ARG A 25 -9.44 -2.57 -1.84
N ARG A 26 -10.04 -2.30 -0.68
CA ARG A 26 -10.50 -0.95 -0.30
C ARG A 26 -9.36 0.07 -0.19
N HIS A 27 -8.12 -0.39 0.01
CA HIS A 27 -6.94 0.46 0.16
C HIS A 27 -5.99 0.33 -1.04
N ALA A 28 -6.40 -0.34 -2.12
CA ALA A 28 -5.58 -0.44 -3.33
C ALA A 28 -5.30 0.96 -3.90
N GLY A 29 -4.02 1.23 -4.22
CA GLY A 29 -3.58 2.52 -4.74
C GLY A 29 -3.51 3.67 -3.72
N HIS A 30 -3.74 3.39 -2.43
CA HIS A 30 -3.63 4.36 -1.35
C HIS A 30 -2.40 4.09 -0.49
N ASP A 31 -1.94 5.11 0.21
CA ASP A 31 -0.94 4.92 1.28
C ASP A 31 -1.57 4.12 2.42
N ILE A 32 -0.95 2.99 2.77
CA ILE A 32 -1.42 2.06 3.79
C ILE A 32 -0.63 2.15 5.09
N GLU A 33 0.30 3.10 5.24
CA GLU A 33 1.17 3.19 6.41
C GLU A 33 0.38 3.30 7.71
N GLN A 34 -0.58 4.23 7.74
CA GLN A 34 -1.36 4.51 8.94
C GLN A 34 -2.27 3.33 9.29
N ILE A 35 -2.90 2.70 8.28
CA ILE A 35 -3.81 1.57 8.52
C ILE A 35 -3.09 0.28 8.91
N LEU A 36 -1.83 0.08 8.46
CA LEU A 36 -1.01 -1.06 8.90
C LEU A 36 -0.62 -0.96 10.38
N LYS A 37 -0.39 0.27 10.86
CA LYS A 37 -0.04 0.60 12.26
C LYS A 37 -1.26 0.72 13.18
N ASP A 38 -2.45 0.86 12.61
CA ASP A 38 -3.68 1.05 13.36
C ASP A 38 -4.11 -0.21 14.13
N SER A 39 -3.95 -0.15 15.44
CA SER A 39 -4.39 -1.22 16.36
C SER A 39 -5.91 -1.32 16.49
N GLY A 40 -6.67 -0.29 16.07
CA GLY A 40 -8.13 -0.29 16.02
C GLY A 40 -8.70 -1.16 14.89
N SER A 41 -7.99 -1.26 13.76
CA SER A 41 -8.31 -2.19 12.67
C SER A 41 -7.93 -3.62 13.04
N HIS A 42 -6.64 -3.89 13.25
CA HIS A 42 -6.07 -5.11 13.85
C HIS A 42 -4.54 -4.97 13.89
N ARG A 43 -3.87 -5.71 14.78
CA ARG A 43 -2.42 -5.58 14.96
C ARG A 43 -1.64 -6.51 14.02
N HIS A 44 -0.79 -5.93 13.18
CA HIS A 44 0.21 -6.68 12.41
C HIS A 44 1.44 -7.02 13.26
N SER A 45 1.97 -8.24 13.11
CA SER A 45 3.22 -8.67 13.76
C SER A 45 4.45 -8.17 12.99
N SER A 46 5.63 -8.22 13.63
CA SER A 46 6.89 -7.90 12.94
C SER A 46 7.10 -8.76 11.68
N THR A 47 6.74 -10.05 11.74
CA THR A 47 6.80 -10.96 10.58
C THR A 47 5.84 -10.55 9.46
N ALA A 48 4.68 -9.96 9.78
CA ALA A 48 3.79 -9.44 8.74
C ALA A 48 4.42 -8.26 7.99
N TYR A 49 5.26 -7.46 8.65
CA TYR A 49 6.03 -6.42 7.99
C TYR A 49 7.17 -6.98 7.15
N GLU A 50 7.82 -8.06 7.59
CA GLU A 50 8.86 -8.75 6.78
C GLU A 50 8.27 -9.29 5.48
N VAL A 51 7.03 -9.79 5.50
CA VAL A 51 6.31 -10.26 4.30
C VAL A 51 6.07 -9.12 3.29
N LEU A 52 5.98 -7.85 3.72
CA LEU A 52 5.80 -6.73 2.78
C LEU A 52 7.05 -6.50 1.92
N ASP A 53 8.22 -6.88 2.41
CA ASP A 53 9.49 -6.70 1.68
C ASP A 53 9.50 -7.55 0.39
N ASP A 54 8.81 -8.70 0.38
CA ASP A 54 8.67 -9.58 -0.79
C ASP A 54 7.79 -8.98 -1.90
N PHE A 55 6.95 -7.99 -1.58
CA PHE A 55 6.00 -7.37 -2.52
C PHE A 55 6.46 -6.01 -3.04
N LEU A 56 7.68 -5.58 -2.70
CA LEU A 56 8.25 -4.33 -3.14
C LEU A 56 8.51 -4.33 -4.65
N THR A 57 7.84 -3.45 -5.40
CA THR A 57 7.93 -3.44 -6.87
C THR A 57 8.75 -2.30 -7.46
N GLY A 58 9.22 -1.34 -6.66
CA GLY A 58 10.11 -0.30 -7.17
C GLY A 58 10.19 0.94 -6.30
N ILE A 59 10.38 2.09 -6.96
CA ILE A 59 10.51 3.42 -6.35
C ILE A 59 9.36 4.29 -6.84
N LEU A 60 8.65 4.95 -5.94
CA LEU A 60 7.72 6.01 -6.34
C LEU A 60 8.55 7.18 -6.87
N ALA A 61 8.24 7.64 -8.08
CA ALA A 61 8.78 8.89 -8.58
C ALA A 61 8.41 10.02 -7.59
N PRO A 62 9.32 10.97 -7.33
CA PRO A 62 8.95 12.21 -6.65
C PRO A 62 7.76 12.81 -7.38
N ASN A 63 6.73 13.27 -6.65
CA ASN A 63 5.58 13.93 -7.24
C ASN A 63 6.06 15.17 -8.03
N ASP A 64 6.21 15.05 -9.34
CA ASP A 64 6.08 16.21 -10.22
C ASP A 64 4.60 16.60 -10.17
N GLU A 65 4.31 17.81 -9.70
CA GLU A 65 2.96 18.37 -9.69
C GLU A 65 2.30 18.14 -11.06
N VAL A 66 1.36 17.21 -11.13
CA VAL A 66 0.52 17.02 -12.31
C VAL A 66 -0.32 18.29 -12.45
N LYS A 67 0.19 19.27 -13.20
CA LYS A 67 -0.59 20.39 -13.72
C LYS A 67 -1.71 19.77 -14.55
N ARG A 68 -2.91 19.77 -13.98
CA ARG A 68 -4.13 19.57 -14.76
C ARG A 68 -4.26 20.79 -15.66
N ASP A 69 -3.75 20.69 -16.88
CA ASP A 69 -4.19 21.57 -17.96
C ASP A 69 -5.66 21.25 -18.21
N VAL A 70 -6.53 21.99 -17.51
CA VAL A 70 -7.92 22.17 -17.91
C VAL A 70 -7.86 22.97 -19.21
N GLY A 71 -7.84 22.22 -20.33
CA GLY A 71 -8.15 22.76 -21.64
C GLY A 71 -9.62 23.12 -21.69
N ASP A 72 -9.88 24.42 -21.59
CA ASP A 72 -11.14 25.09 -21.93
C ASP A 72 -11.53 24.77 -23.38
N SER A 73 -12.77 24.33 -23.59
CA SER A 73 -13.44 24.22 -24.89
C SER A 73 -14.95 24.29 -24.71
#